data_AF-A0A3T1CYI2-F1
#
_entry.id   AF-A0A3T1CYI2-F1
#
_cell.length_a   1.000
_cell.length_b   1.000
_cell.length_c   1.000
_cell.angle_alpha   90.00
_cell.angle_beta   90.00
_cell.angle_gamma   90.00
#
_symmetry.space_group_name_H-M   'P 1'
#
loop_
_entity.id
_entity.type
_entity.pdbx_description
1 polymer ?
#
loop_
_entity_poly.entity_id
_entity_poly.type
_entity_poly.pdbx_seq_one_letter_code
_entity_poly.pdbx_strand_id
1 'polypeptide(L)'
;MGMKHYRKLWVVMMAILVVTAIGGTWVPIADAAAAKPVATYLSPERIQFISYSKSWNQTKLKSLYADLMRNLHGEELAYLGKVVLSPKKKEGEAGVANMAYSWSEDDMSDIVMDKGTEIVLYDADSLKTVESLSATLSHEYGHHFTHYWLIKKERKLPSSSNTKWASLRGIKNYPVVFSEDGSEPGYTHMWDATEIMADDYMALFGSPTAKQAMADSLRQDDGLGFYGEIENTIVPPVMSLQEVRSYWLKLSGLKDLQPLVFKEPKITGVQALADGSGGYNYKLTFAAASAIPDVARRLQYIVYWTDEEDDSWIDFSPLKTGTTSLVISGDFLASKLTLTVYAFDPKTKGFVYARPVKYNFSNEVKPVKAA
;
A
#
# COMPACT_ATOMS: atom_id res chain seq x y z
N MET A 1 36.49 9.02 -62.31
CA MET A 1 37.61 8.12 -61.98
C MET A 1 37.88 8.30 -60.50
N GLY A 2 37.26 7.58 -59.59
CA GLY A 2 37.43 6.14 -59.38
C GLY A 2 38.41 5.93 -58.23
N MET A 3 37.92 5.77 -57.00
CA MET A 3 38.27 4.67 -56.07
C MET A 3 37.79 4.94 -54.64
N LYS A 4 36.96 4.01 -54.18
CA LYS A 4 36.66 3.73 -52.77
C LYS A 4 37.94 3.33 -52.05
N HIS A 5 38.21 3.86 -50.86
CA HIS A 5 39.02 3.17 -49.85
C HIS A 5 38.28 3.18 -48.51
N TYR A 6 37.73 2.01 -48.17
CA TYR A 6 37.38 1.63 -46.81
C TYR A 6 38.66 1.48 -46.00
N ARG A 7 38.74 2.11 -44.83
CA ARG A 7 39.52 1.58 -43.71
C ARG A 7 38.74 1.71 -42.42
N LYS A 8 38.21 0.57 -42.00
CA LYS A 8 37.79 0.28 -40.63
C LYS A 8 38.98 0.55 -39.71
N LEU A 9 38.77 1.31 -38.64
CA LEU A 9 39.49 1.06 -37.39
C LEU A 9 38.45 1.01 -36.28
N TRP A 10 38.28 -0.20 -35.78
CA TRP A 10 37.58 -0.53 -34.56
C TRP A 10 38.39 0.04 -33.39
N VAL A 11 37.78 0.92 -32.61
CA VAL A 11 38.10 1.04 -31.18
C VAL A 11 36.77 0.84 -30.46
N VAL A 12 36.53 -0.41 -30.07
CA VAL A 12 35.53 -0.74 -29.06
C VAL A 12 36.09 -0.21 -27.75
N MET A 13 35.64 0.97 -27.33
CA MET A 13 35.54 1.22 -25.90
C MET A 13 34.19 0.65 -25.47
N MET A 14 34.22 -0.56 -24.91
CA MET A 14 33.19 -0.98 -23.96
C MET A 14 33.29 -0.03 -22.77
N ALA A 15 32.47 1.02 -22.77
CA ALA A 15 32.06 1.64 -21.54
C ALA A 15 30.87 0.82 -21.05
N ILE A 16 31.13 -0.22 -20.26
CA ILE A 16 30.09 -0.77 -19.38
C ILE A 16 29.93 0.28 -18.29
N LEU A 17 29.00 1.21 -18.48
CA LEU A 17 28.57 2.09 -17.42
C LEU A 17 27.51 1.31 -16.63
N VAL A 18 27.99 0.52 -15.66
CA VAL A 18 27.15 0.10 -14.54
C VAL A 18 26.83 1.39 -13.79
N VAL A 19 25.67 1.99 -14.09
CA VAL A 19 25.08 2.98 -13.19
C VAL A 19 24.63 2.19 -11.97
N THR A 20 25.55 2.07 -11.00
CA THR A 20 25.19 1.69 -9.65
C THR A 20 24.32 2.80 -9.10
N ALA A 21 23.00 2.58 -9.07
CA ALA A 21 22.13 3.29 -8.16
C ALA A 21 22.65 3.02 -6.74
N ILE A 22 23.37 3.99 -6.17
CA ILE A 22 23.81 4.01 -4.78
C ILE A 22 23.01 5.13 -4.14
N GLY A 23 22.07 4.71 -3.29
CA GLY A 23 21.16 5.54 -2.50
C GLY A 23 20.41 4.70 -1.47
N GLY A 24 20.24 3.39 -1.73
CA GLY A 24 20.08 2.38 -0.68
C GLY A 24 21.43 1.73 -0.40
N THR A 25 21.80 1.58 0.87
CA THR A 25 22.85 0.62 1.23
C THR A 25 22.41 -0.73 0.66
N TRP A 26 23.16 -1.23 -0.32
CA TRP A 26 23.14 -2.65 -0.64
C TRP A 26 23.60 -3.37 0.63
N VAL A 27 22.68 -3.65 1.55
CA VAL A 27 22.88 -4.71 2.52
C VAL A 27 22.94 -5.96 1.66
N PRO A 28 24.12 -6.61 1.55
CA PRO A 28 24.21 -7.81 0.77
C PRO A 28 23.21 -8.79 1.39
N ILE A 29 22.37 -9.40 0.55
CA ILE A 29 21.62 -10.63 0.85
C ILE A 29 22.61 -11.80 1.10
N ALA A 30 23.86 -11.53 1.48
CA ALA A 30 24.94 -12.50 1.65
C ALA A 30 24.59 -13.57 2.69
N ASP A 31 23.79 -13.23 3.71
CA ASP A 31 23.35 -14.20 4.72
C ASP A 31 22.34 -15.23 4.18
N ALA A 32 21.51 -14.88 3.17
CA ALA A 32 20.58 -15.83 2.54
C ALA A 32 21.15 -16.48 1.27
N ALA A 33 22.02 -15.78 0.54
CA ALA A 33 22.63 -16.28 -0.69
C ALA A 33 23.63 -17.44 -0.45
N ALA A 34 24.22 -17.54 0.75
CA ALA A 34 25.08 -18.66 1.15
C ALA A 34 24.32 -19.86 1.75
N ALA A 35 23.06 -19.66 2.17
CA ALA A 35 22.26 -20.72 2.78
C ALA A 35 21.54 -21.57 1.71
N LYS A 36 21.39 -22.87 1.95
CA LYS A 36 20.53 -23.71 1.13
C LYS A 36 19.06 -23.40 1.49
N PRO A 37 18.16 -23.18 0.51
CA PRO A 37 16.74 -23.00 0.81
C PRO A 37 16.17 -24.18 1.60
N VAL A 38 15.32 -23.87 2.58
CA VAL A 38 14.60 -24.87 3.38
C VAL A 38 13.47 -25.51 2.57
N ALA A 39 12.76 -24.70 1.79
CA ALA A 39 11.71 -25.16 0.89
C ALA A 39 11.69 -24.34 -0.39
N THR A 40 11.27 -24.97 -1.49
CA THR A 40 11.07 -24.30 -2.79
C THR A 40 9.80 -24.80 -3.46
N TYR A 41 9.16 -23.95 -4.24
CA TYR A 41 8.01 -24.27 -5.06
C TYR A 41 8.07 -23.45 -6.36
N LEU A 42 7.92 -24.12 -7.51
CA LEU A 42 7.81 -23.47 -8.81
C LEU A 42 6.33 -23.47 -9.22
N SER A 43 5.76 -22.29 -9.44
CA SER A 43 4.37 -22.14 -9.87
C SER A 43 4.17 -22.51 -11.35
N PRO A 44 2.92 -22.74 -11.81
CA PRO A 44 2.59 -22.94 -13.23
C PRO A 44 3.07 -21.80 -14.15
N GLU A 45 3.02 -20.56 -13.67
CA GLU A 45 3.47 -19.32 -14.34
C GLU A 45 4.98 -19.15 -14.30
N ARG A 46 5.71 -20.13 -13.73
CA ARG A 46 7.16 -20.17 -13.56
C ARG A 46 7.73 -19.21 -12.50
N ILE A 47 6.90 -18.76 -11.55
CA ILE A 47 7.36 -17.96 -10.41
C ILE A 47 7.97 -18.90 -9.37
N GLN A 48 9.17 -18.60 -8.90
CA GLN A 48 9.84 -19.38 -7.85
C GLN A 48 9.51 -18.83 -6.47
N PHE A 49 8.84 -19.62 -5.65
CA PHE A 49 8.69 -19.37 -4.22
C PHE A 49 9.81 -20.08 -3.47
N ILE A 50 10.61 -19.34 -2.72
CA ILE A 50 11.80 -19.83 -2.03
C ILE A 50 11.70 -19.43 -0.57
N SER A 51 11.84 -20.38 0.36
CA SER A 51 11.90 -20.09 1.78
C SER A 51 13.26 -20.46 2.37
N TYR A 52 13.82 -19.51 3.11
CA TYR A 52 14.95 -19.74 4.01
C TYR A 52 14.50 -19.92 5.47
N SER A 53 13.22 -19.75 5.77
CA SER A 53 12.62 -19.99 7.08
C SER A 53 12.15 -21.43 7.26
N LYS A 54 12.41 -22.00 8.45
CA LYS A 54 11.89 -23.32 8.85
C LYS A 54 10.39 -23.33 9.10
N SER A 55 9.78 -22.16 9.32
CA SER A 55 8.34 -22.01 9.53
C SER A 55 7.54 -22.21 8.24
N TRP A 56 8.20 -22.16 7.08
CA TRP A 56 7.60 -22.14 5.75
C TRP A 56 8.04 -23.33 4.90
N ASN A 57 7.23 -24.39 4.94
CA ASN A 57 7.40 -25.55 4.10
C ASN A 57 6.76 -25.36 2.71
N GLN A 58 6.98 -26.32 1.81
CA GLN A 58 6.47 -26.26 0.45
C GLN A 58 4.93 -26.13 0.36
N THR A 59 4.17 -26.74 1.28
CA THR A 59 2.70 -26.61 1.30
C THR A 59 2.29 -25.17 1.58
N LYS A 60 2.91 -24.51 2.56
CA LYS A 60 2.64 -23.09 2.83
C LYS A 60 3.05 -22.18 1.67
N LEU A 61 4.17 -22.48 0.99
CA LEU A 61 4.55 -21.74 -0.22
C LEU A 61 3.51 -21.86 -1.33
N LYS A 62 2.91 -23.03 -1.53
CA LYS A 62 1.79 -23.21 -2.48
C LYS A 62 0.55 -22.40 -2.06
N SER A 63 0.25 -22.35 -0.77
CA SER A 63 -0.87 -21.54 -0.26
C SER A 63 -0.62 -20.04 -0.41
N LEU A 64 0.61 -19.57 -0.19
CA LEU A 64 0.98 -18.18 -0.41
C LEU A 64 0.90 -17.79 -1.90
N TYR A 65 1.38 -18.68 -2.79
CA TYR A 65 1.15 -18.54 -4.23
C TYR A 65 -0.34 -18.47 -4.57
N ALA A 66 -1.16 -19.35 -4.01
CA ALA A 66 -2.61 -19.32 -4.24
C ALA A 66 -3.24 -18.00 -3.75
N ASP A 67 -2.68 -17.36 -2.71
CA ASP A 67 -3.10 -16.02 -2.29
C ASP A 67 -2.72 -14.94 -3.32
N LEU A 68 -1.46 -14.93 -3.79
CA LEU A 68 -1.00 -14.02 -4.85
C LEU A 68 -1.91 -14.07 -6.07
N MET A 69 -2.33 -15.26 -6.49
CA MET A 69 -3.22 -15.45 -7.64
C MET A 69 -4.66 -14.96 -7.41
N ARG A 70 -5.00 -14.54 -6.18
CA ARG A 70 -6.26 -13.86 -5.88
C ARG A 70 -6.13 -12.34 -5.93
N ASN A 71 -4.93 -11.81 -6.13
CA ASN A 71 -4.76 -10.44 -6.60
C ASN A 71 -5.31 -10.34 -8.03
N LEU A 72 -5.83 -9.17 -8.40
CA LEU A 72 -6.18 -8.92 -9.79
C LEU A 72 -4.92 -8.56 -10.57
N HIS A 73 -4.47 -9.48 -11.41
CA HIS A 73 -3.25 -9.36 -12.20
C HIS A 73 -3.51 -9.64 -13.69
N GLY A 74 -2.65 -9.12 -14.55
CA GLY A 74 -2.63 -9.27 -16.00
C GLY A 74 -1.34 -9.90 -16.53
N GLU A 75 -0.88 -9.41 -17.69
CA GLU A 75 0.33 -9.92 -18.35
C GLU A 75 1.64 -9.55 -17.62
N GLU A 76 1.60 -8.55 -16.73
CA GLU A 76 2.75 -8.17 -15.91
C GLU A 76 3.22 -9.31 -15.03
N LEU A 77 2.33 -10.21 -14.58
CA LEU A 77 2.69 -11.37 -13.77
C LEU A 77 3.81 -12.21 -14.39
N ALA A 78 3.92 -12.26 -15.73
CA ALA A 78 4.99 -12.98 -16.43
C ALA A 78 6.39 -12.35 -16.28
N TYR A 79 6.50 -11.17 -15.67
CA TYR A 79 7.75 -10.49 -15.34
C TYR A 79 8.18 -10.75 -13.89
N LEU A 80 7.28 -11.27 -13.04
CA LEU A 80 7.63 -11.72 -11.70
C LEU A 80 8.41 -13.03 -11.78
N GLY A 81 9.65 -13.02 -11.30
CA GLY A 81 10.53 -14.18 -11.30
C GLY A 81 10.45 -14.99 -10.02
N LYS A 82 10.46 -14.31 -8.86
CA LYS A 82 10.60 -14.97 -7.56
C LYS A 82 9.88 -14.25 -6.43
N VAL A 83 9.49 -15.04 -5.43
CA VAL A 83 9.07 -14.60 -4.10
C VAL A 83 9.94 -15.32 -3.06
N VAL A 84 10.72 -14.57 -2.30
CA VAL A 84 11.72 -15.09 -1.36
C VAL A 84 11.30 -14.75 0.07
N LEU A 85 11.20 -15.76 0.93
CA LEU A 85 10.89 -15.58 2.35
C LEU A 85 12.17 -15.64 3.16
N SER A 86 12.57 -14.48 3.68
CA SER A 86 13.74 -14.32 4.55
C SER A 86 13.35 -14.56 6.02
N PRO A 87 14.11 -15.36 6.78
CA PRO A 87 13.78 -15.66 8.18
C PRO A 87 13.90 -14.44 9.09
N LYS A 88 14.86 -13.56 8.81
CA LYS A 88 15.18 -12.42 9.69
C LYS A 88 14.27 -11.23 9.35
N LYS A 89 13.84 -10.53 10.40
CA LYS A 89 13.29 -9.18 10.28
C LYS A 89 14.36 -8.23 9.70
N LYS A 90 13.94 -7.29 8.85
CA LYS A 90 14.74 -6.13 8.46
C LYS A 90 14.13 -4.91 9.13
N GLU A 91 14.95 -4.08 9.76
CA GLU A 91 14.46 -2.89 10.43
C GLU A 91 13.89 -1.91 9.41
N GLY A 92 12.67 -1.40 9.66
CA GLY A 92 11.97 -0.47 8.77
C GLY A 92 11.37 -1.09 7.50
N GLU A 93 11.55 -2.38 7.22
CA GLU A 93 11.11 -3.01 5.97
C GLU A 93 10.43 -4.37 6.21
N ALA A 94 9.16 -4.49 5.82
CA ALA A 94 8.42 -5.76 5.84
C ALA A 94 8.67 -6.60 4.57
N GLY A 95 8.93 -5.94 3.45
CA GLY A 95 9.26 -6.56 2.17
C GLY A 95 9.98 -5.59 1.24
N VAL A 96 10.37 -6.08 0.07
CA VAL A 96 10.91 -5.26 -1.03
C VAL A 96 10.71 -5.95 -2.38
N ALA A 97 10.32 -5.20 -3.40
CA ALA A 97 10.27 -5.63 -4.79
C ALA A 97 11.52 -5.17 -5.57
N ASN A 98 12.47 -6.07 -5.77
CA ASN A 98 13.68 -5.81 -6.56
C ASN A 98 13.36 -5.93 -8.05
N MET A 99 13.33 -4.78 -8.72
CA MET A 99 13.04 -4.63 -10.15
C MET A 99 14.26 -4.10 -10.89
N ALA A 100 14.35 -4.43 -12.18
CA ALA A 100 15.37 -3.90 -13.08
C ALA A 100 14.69 -3.32 -14.32
N TYR A 101 15.33 -2.30 -14.89
CA TYR A 101 14.86 -1.59 -16.06
C TYR A 101 16.02 -1.42 -17.04
N SER A 102 15.71 -1.41 -18.33
CA SER A 102 16.67 -1.15 -19.39
C SER A 102 16.14 -0.10 -20.37
N TRP A 103 17.04 0.73 -20.90
CA TRP A 103 16.76 1.77 -21.89
C TRP A 103 18.04 2.03 -22.71
N SER A 104 17.90 2.67 -23.87
CA SER A 104 19.04 3.12 -24.68
C SER A 104 19.75 4.29 -24.01
N GLU A 105 21.09 4.32 -24.02
CA GLU A 105 21.93 5.23 -23.20
C GLU A 105 21.51 6.71 -23.25
N ASP A 106 20.98 7.19 -24.38
CA ASP A 106 20.62 8.60 -24.58
C ASP A 106 19.10 8.87 -24.61
N ASP A 107 18.25 7.85 -24.48
CA ASP A 107 16.80 8.02 -24.65
C ASP A 107 15.98 7.13 -23.72
N MET A 108 15.54 7.69 -22.59
CA MET A 108 14.59 7.03 -21.69
C MET A 108 13.20 6.78 -22.32
N SER A 109 12.90 7.30 -23.52
CA SER A 109 11.61 7.06 -24.17
C SER A 109 11.39 5.59 -24.56
N ASP A 110 12.47 4.79 -24.64
CA ASP A 110 12.42 3.37 -24.93
C ASP A 110 12.46 2.47 -23.69
N ILE A 111 12.41 3.06 -22.48
CA ILE A 111 12.48 2.31 -21.22
C ILE A 111 11.53 1.11 -21.20
N VAL A 112 12.08 -0.02 -20.76
CA VAL A 112 11.37 -1.27 -20.51
C VAL A 112 11.72 -1.81 -19.13
N MET A 113 10.75 -2.50 -18.54
CA MET A 113 11.00 -3.29 -17.34
C MET A 113 11.61 -4.63 -17.74
N ASP A 114 12.66 -5.06 -17.06
CA ASP A 114 13.27 -6.36 -17.28
C ASP A 114 12.47 -7.46 -16.60
N LYS A 115 12.55 -8.68 -17.14
CA LYS A 115 11.94 -9.85 -16.51
C LYS A 115 12.77 -10.30 -15.30
N GLY A 116 12.09 -10.91 -14.34
CA GLY A 116 12.73 -11.55 -13.20
C GLY A 116 12.68 -10.71 -11.94
N THR A 117 11.63 -9.90 -11.75
CA THR A 117 11.38 -9.21 -10.47
C THR A 117 11.45 -10.21 -9.32
N GLU A 118 12.13 -9.83 -8.26
CA GLU A 118 12.25 -10.61 -7.03
C GLU A 118 11.57 -9.85 -5.90
N ILE A 119 10.50 -10.42 -5.36
CA ILE A 119 9.88 -9.93 -4.13
C ILE A 119 10.54 -10.67 -2.96
N VAL A 120 11.03 -9.93 -1.97
CA VAL A 120 11.53 -10.49 -0.71
C VAL A 120 10.55 -10.11 0.40
N LEU A 121 10.14 -11.10 1.20
CA LEU A 121 9.30 -10.93 2.39
C LEU A 121 10.15 -11.23 3.62
N TYR A 122 10.23 -10.29 4.56
CA TYR A 122 11.05 -10.41 5.76
C TYR A 122 10.30 -11.04 6.94
N ASP A 123 11.04 -11.37 7.99
CA ASP A 123 10.52 -11.90 9.27
C ASP A 123 9.68 -13.19 9.15
N ALA A 124 9.99 -14.04 8.17
CA ALA A 124 9.24 -15.27 7.91
C ALA A 124 9.35 -16.31 9.04
N ASP A 125 10.32 -16.18 9.96
CA ASP A 125 10.36 -17.01 11.16
C ASP A 125 9.25 -16.64 12.16
N SER A 126 8.86 -15.37 12.25
CA SER A 126 7.81 -14.87 13.14
C SER A 126 6.43 -14.85 12.47
N LEU A 127 6.39 -14.45 11.19
CA LEU A 127 5.18 -14.39 10.36
C LEU A 127 4.93 -15.75 9.72
N LYS A 128 4.19 -16.62 10.42
CA LYS A 128 4.11 -18.06 10.12
C LYS A 128 2.91 -18.47 9.28
N THR A 129 2.04 -17.54 8.89
CA THR A 129 0.79 -17.84 8.17
C THR A 129 0.72 -17.06 6.85
N VAL A 130 -0.15 -17.52 5.94
CA VAL A 130 -0.40 -16.80 4.67
C VAL A 130 -0.96 -15.42 4.99
N GLU A 131 -1.91 -15.35 5.90
CA GLU A 131 -2.56 -14.14 6.36
C GLU A 131 -1.54 -13.09 6.83
N SER A 132 -0.52 -13.50 7.60
CA SER A 132 0.50 -12.58 8.12
C SER A 132 1.46 -12.02 7.07
N LEU A 133 1.49 -12.58 5.85
CA LEU A 133 2.32 -12.12 4.74
C LEU A 133 1.52 -11.62 3.52
N SER A 134 0.19 -11.81 3.51
CA SER A 134 -0.65 -11.55 2.31
C SER A 134 -0.73 -10.07 1.97
N ALA A 135 -0.84 -9.25 3.01
CA ALA A 135 -0.73 -7.80 2.98
C ALA A 135 0.56 -7.40 2.25
N THR A 136 1.72 -7.67 2.88
CA THR A 136 3.03 -7.29 2.34
C THR A 136 3.27 -7.83 0.94
N LEU A 137 2.92 -9.10 0.67
CA LEU A 137 3.05 -9.65 -0.68
C LEU A 137 2.21 -8.90 -1.71
N SER A 138 1.00 -8.45 -1.36
CA SER A 138 0.15 -7.69 -2.26
C SER A 138 0.66 -6.26 -2.46
N HIS A 139 1.24 -5.66 -1.43
CA HIS A 139 1.94 -4.37 -1.51
C HIS A 139 3.14 -4.43 -2.44
N GLU A 140 4.06 -5.37 -2.22
CA GLU A 140 5.25 -5.55 -3.07
C GLU A 140 4.87 -5.94 -4.51
N TYR A 141 3.78 -6.71 -4.67
CA TYR A 141 3.24 -6.96 -6.00
C TYR A 141 2.62 -5.70 -6.63
N GLY A 142 2.09 -4.79 -5.83
CA GLY A 142 1.63 -3.46 -6.26
C GLY A 142 2.75 -2.61 -6.83
N HIS A 143 3.94 -2.63 -6.22
CA HIS A 143 5.15 -2.05 -6.82
C HIS A 143 5.41 -2.64 -8.20
N HIS A 144 5.49 -3.97 -8.30
CA HIS A 144 5.69 -4.68 -9.57
C HIS A 144 4.65 -4.29 -10.64
N PHE A 145 3.36 -4.30 -10.27
CA PHE A 145 2.25 -3.97 -11.17
C PHE A 145 2.33 -2.54 -11.70
N THR A 146 2.50 -1.57 -10.80
CA THR A 146 2.40 -0.14 -11.13
C THR A 146 3.60 0.30 -11.97
N HIS A 147 4.81 -0.16 -11.64
CA HIS A 147 6.01 0.08 -12.44
C HIS A 147 5.86 -0.49 -13.85
N TYR A 148 5.42 -1.76 -13.98
CA TYR A 148 5.25 -2.39 -15.28
C TYR A 148 4.31 -1.57 -16.19
N TRP A 149 3.14 -1.18 -15.68
CA TRP A 149 2.13 -0.52 -16.52
C TRP A 149 2.49 0.93 -16.83
N LEU A 150 3.10 1.66 -15.90
CA LEU A 150 3.59 3.02 -16.18
C LEU A 150 4.70 3.02 -17.22
N ILE A 151 5.67 2.11 -17.09
CA ILE A 151 6.75 1.97 -18.07
C ILE A 151 6.17 1.55 -19.42
N LYS A 152 5.34 0.50 -19.46
CA LYS A 152 4.83 -0.05 -20.71
C LYS A 152 3.89 0.88 -21.47
N LYS A 153 3.05 1.66 -20.76
CA LYS A 153 1.97 2.45 -21.38
C LYS A 153 2.21 3.95 -21.36
N GLU A 154 2.99 4.45 -20.42
CA GLU A 154 3.31 5.87 -20.31
C GLU A 154 4.77 6.21 -20.59
N ARG A 155 5.67 5.22 -20.64
CA ARG A 155 7.14 5.42 -20.73
C ARG A 155 7.66 6.29 -19.58
N LYS A 156 7.18 6.02 -18.37
CA LYS A 156 7.51 6.78 -17.17
C LYS A 156 7.80 5.86 -16.01
N LEU A 157 8.74 6.27 -15.18
CA LEU A 157 8.97 5.70 -13.86
C LEU A 157 7.95 6.27 -12.86
N PRO A 158 7.65 5.54 -11.78
CA PRO A 158 6.83 6.03 -10.66
C PRO A 158 7.34 7.31 -10.01
N SER A 159 8.65 7.54 -10.05
CA SER A 159 9.33 8.78 -9.66
C SER A 159 9.02 9.98 -10.56
N SER A 160 8.19 9.83 -11.60
CA SER A 160 7.73 10.94 -12.43
C SER A 160 6.44 11.57 -11.89
N SER A 161 6.51 12.85 -11.51
CA SER A 161 5.35 13.63 -11.07
C SER A 161 4.31 13.92 -12.15
N ASN A 162 4.64 13.66 -13.42
CA ASN A 162 3.76 13.93 -14.56
C ASN A 162 3.02 12.69 -15.09
N THR A 163 2.97 11.60 -14.34
CA THR A 163 2.15 10.43 -14.68
C THR A 163 0.67 10.78 -14.70
N LYS A 164 -0.12 10.03 -15.48
CA LYS A 164 -1.58 10.22 -15.44
C LYS A 164 -2.17 9.81 -14.10
N TRP A 165 -1.59 8.79 -13.45
CA TRP A 165 -1.95 8.42 -12.08
C TRP A 165 -1.83 9.62 -11.13
N ALA A 166 -0.69 10.33 -11.10
CA ALA A 166 -0.49 11.46 -10.19
C ALA A 166 -1.56 12.56 -10.35
N SER A 167 -1.94 12.84 -11.60
CA SER A 167 -3.02 13.79 -11.90
C SER A 167 -4.39 13.30 -11.40
N LEU A 168 -4.73 12.02 -11.61
CA LEU A 168 -6.02 11.46 -11.20
C LEU A 168 -6.11 11.28 -9.68
N ARG A 169 -4.97 11.01 -9.04
CA ARG A 169 -4.87 10.86 -7.59
C ARG A 169 -5.05 12.18 -6.84
N GLY A 170 -4.97 13.31 -7.55
CA GLY A 170 -5.18 14.65 -6.98
C GLY A 170 -4.03 15.10 -6.07
N ILE A 171 -2.83 14.61 -6.35
CA ILE A 171 -1.76 14.50 -5.35
C ILE A 171 -0.84 15.74 -5.29
N LYS A 172 -1.05 16.69 -6.22
CA LYS A 172 -0.29 17.95 -6.35
C LYS A 172 -0.29 18.85 -5.12
N ASN A 173 -1.33 18.78 -4.28
CA ASN A 173 -1.46 19.63 -3.09
C ASN A 173 -0.99 18.95 -1.80
N TYR A 174 -0.28 17.83 -1.94
CA TYR A 174 0.26 17.04 -0.83
C TYR A 174 1.78 16.99 -0.96
N PRO A 175 2.52 16.80 0.14
CA PRO A 175 3.99 16.78 0.13
C PRO A 175 4.52 15.43 -0.42
N VAL A 176 3.91 14.91 -1.48
CA VAL A 176 4.34 13.67 -2.12
C VAL A 176 5.70 13.86 -2.77
N VAL A 177 6.62 12.96 -2.43
CA VAL A 177 7.96 12.87 -2.97
C VAL A 177 7.92 11.98 -4.20
N PHE A 178 8.53 12.47 -5.27
CA PHE A 178 8.69 11.76 -6.54
C PHE A 178 10.19 11.56 -6.75
N SER A 179 10.78 10.68 -5.96
CA SER A 179 12.20 10.35 -6.01
C SER A 179 12.39 8.85 -5.88
N GLU A 180 13.51 8.36 -6.40
CA GLU A 180 13.98 6.98 -6.18
C GLU A 180 15.04 6.94 -5.06
N ASP A 181 15.40 8.10 -4.51
CA ASP A 181 16.38 8.24 -3.44
C ASP A 181 15.68 8.43 -2.09
N GLY A 182 15.54 7.32 -1.36
CA GLY A 182 15.01 7.31 0.01
C GLY A 182 15.89 8.05 1.04
N SER A 183 17.06 8.56 0.64
CA SER A 183 17.91 9.41 1.49
C SER A 183 17.61 10.91 1.37
N GLU A 184 16.65 11.30 0.53
CA GLU A 184 16.27 12.70 0.36
C GLU A 184 15.79 13.34 1.69
N PRO A 185 16.22 14.57 2.02
CA PRO A 185 15.75 15.25 3.23
C PRO A 185 14.23 15.41 3.25
N GLY A 186 13.59 14.90 4.30
CA GLY A 186 12.12 14.92 4.44
C GLY A 186 11.40 13.74 3.78
N TYR A 187 12.14 12.76 3.25
CA TYR A 187 11.59 11.49 2.82
C TYR A 187 10.92 10.77 4.00
N THR A 188 9.71 10.29 3.74
CA THR A 188 8.97 9.36 4.58
C THR A 188 8.18 8.47 3.64
N HIS A 189 8.10 7.17 3.92
CA HIS A 189 7.39 6.20 3.06
C HIS A 189 5.95 6.65 2.76
N MET A 190 5.25 7.25 3.74
CA MET A 190 3.89 7.75 3.55
C MET A 190 3.73 8.81 2.44
N TRP A 191 4.81 9.51 2.11
CA TRP A 191 4.83 10.53 1.06
C TRP A 191 5.49 10.04 -0.24
N ASP A 192 6.04 8.83 -0.29
CA ASP A 192 6.62 8.29 -1.52
C ASP A 192 5.51 7.92 -2.52
N ALA A 193 5.59 8.47 -3.73
CA ALA A 193 4.65 8.16 -4.80
C ALA A 193 4.59 6.66 -5.13
N THR A 194 5.71 5.95 -5.05
CA THR A 194 5.83 4.51 -5.31
C THR A 194 5.06 3.71 -4.25
N GLU A 195 5.23 4.05 -2.98
CA GLU A 195 4.53 3.40 -1.86
C GLU A 195 3.03 3.68 -1.91
N ILE A 196 2.63 4.93 -2.17
CA ILE A 196 1.20 5.27 -2.34
C ILE A 196 0.58 4.48 -3.51
N MET A 197 1.32 4.26 -4.59
CA MET A 197 0.86 3.45 -5.72
C MET A 197 0.70 1.97 -5.36
N ALA A 198 1.60 1.40 -4.56
CA ALA A 198 1.52 0.04 -4.06
C ALA A 198 0.34 -0.15 -3.08
N ASP A 199 0.16 0.78 -2.14
CA ASP A 199 -1.00 0.86 -1.24
C ASP A 199 -2.32 0.93 -2.05
N ASP A 200 -2.33 1.82 -3.06
CA ASP A 200 -3.48 2.01 -3.94
C ASP A 200 -3.81 0.69 -4.67
N TYR A 201 -2.80 0.01 -5.21
CA TYR A 201 -2.97 -1.28 -5.87
C TYR A 201 -3.56 -2.31 -4.91
N MET A 202 -3.01 -2.44 -3.71
CA MET A 202 -3.51 -3.43 -2.77
C MET A 202 -4.97 -3.17 -2.38
N ALA A 203 -5.33 -1.91 -2.08
CA ALA A 203 -6.70 -1.55 -1.75
C ALA A 203 -7.67 -1.88 -2.92
N LEU A 204 -7.27 -1.57 -4.16
CA LEU A 204 -8.11 -1.77 -5.34
C LEU A 204 -8.17 -3.24 -5.81
N PHE A 205 -7.04 -3.93 -5.79
CA PHE A 205 -6.78 -5.15 -6.56
C PHE A 205 -6.12 -6.28 -5.75
N GLY A 206 -5.69 -6.03 -4.52
CA GLY A 206 -5.14 -7.06 -3.63
C GLY A 206 -6.12 -8.18 -3.29
N SER A 207 -5.58 -9.27 -2.74
CA SER A 207 -6.32 -10.49 -2.43
C SER A 207 -7.34 -10.21 -1.32
N PRO A 208 -8.43 -10.98 -1.23
CA PRO A 208 -9.35 -10.87 -0.11
C PRO A 208 -8.67 -11.07 1.26
N THR A 209 -7.58 -11.86 1.30
CA THR A 209 -6.82 -12.07 2.53
C THR A 209 -5.96 -10.86 2.87
N ALA A 210 -5.26 -10.26 1.90
CA ALA A 210 -4.49 -9.04 2.10
C ALA A 210 -5.38 -7.90 2.62
N LYS A 211 -6.51 -7.66 1.95
CA LYS A 211 -7.47 -6.62 2.35
C LYS A 211 -8.10 -6.88 3.72
N GLN A 212 -8.31 -8.14 4.09
CA GLN A 212 -8.79 -8.51 5.42
C GLN A 212 -7.72 -8.28 6.49
N ALA A 213 -6.47 -8.69 6.23
CA ALA A 213 -5.34 -8.49 7.14
C ALA A 213 -5.15 -7.00 7.44
N MET A 214 -5.25 -6.16 6.42
CA MET A 214 -5.26 -4.72 6.55
C MET A 214 -6.41 -4.22 7.44
N ALA A 215 -7.64 -4.68 7.22
CA ALA A 215 -8.77 -4.29 8.05
C ALA A 215 -8.69 -4.80 9.51
N ASP A 216 -8.03 -5.94 9.74
CA ASP A 216 -7.83 -6.50 11.07
C ASP A 216 -6.68 -5.82 11.83
N SER A 217 -5.67 -5.29 11.12
CA SER A 217 -4.60 -4.49 11.73
C SER A 217 -5.13 -3.27 12.48
N LEU A 218 -6.23 -2.69 11.99
CA LEU A 218 -6.92 -1.59 12.66
C LEU A 218 -7.37 -2.00 14.09
N ARG A 219 -7.67 -3.28 14.33
CA ARG A 219 -8.40 -3.73 15.53
C ARG A 219 -7.52 -4.28 16.67
N GLN A 220 -6.20 -4.13 16.61
CA GLN A 220 -5.31 -4.72 17.62
C GLN A 220 -4.93 -3.70 18.73
N ASP A 221 -4.98 -4.16 19.99
CA ASP A 221 -4.89 -3.36 21.22
C ASP A 221 -3.50 -2.74 21.49
N ASP A 222 -2.44 -3.19 20.82
CA ASP A 222 -1.10 -2.61 20.97
C ASP A 222 -0.90 -1.35 20.12
N GLY A 223 -1.88 -0.97 19.28
CA GLY A 223 -1.77 0.18 18.38
C GLY A 223 -0.60 0.09 17.40
N LEU A 224 0.12 -1.04 17.36
CA LEU A 224 1.41 -1.22 16.70
C LEU A 224 1.32 -2.35 15.68
N GLY A 225 0.36 -2.18 14.76
CA GLY A 225 0.34 -2.85 13.47
C GLY A 225 0.44 -1.90 12.28
N PHE A 226 0.84 -0.63 12.47
CA PHE A 226 0.98 0.35 11.38
C PHE A 226 2.35 0.26 10.69
N TYR A 227 2.65 -0.94 10.17
CA TYR A 227 3.61 -1.18 9.08
C TYR A 227 2.89 -1.86 7.89
N GLY A 228 1.60 -1.62 7.70
CA GLY A 228 0.79 -2.35 6.71
C GLY A 228 -0.31 -1.52 6.06
N GLU A 229 0.09 -0.53 5.25
CA GLU A 229 -0.46 -0.28 3.89
C GLU A 229 -1.58 0.75 3.66
N ILE A 230 -2.01 1.56 4.64
CA ILE A 230 -2.32 2.96 4.28
C ILE A 230 -1.52 3.83 5.20
N GLU A 231 -0.31 4.09 4.77
CA GLU A 231 0.51 5.08 5.46
C GLU A 231 -0.07 6.48 5.28
N ASN A 232 -0.77 6.71 4.16
CA ASN A 232 -1.28 8.02 3.79
C ASN A 232 -2.80 8.18 3.95
N THR A 233 -3.25 8.50 5.17
CA THR A 233 -4.67 8.84 5.43
C THR A 233 -5.03 10.29 5.09
N ILE A 234 -4.04 11.12 4.74
CA ILE A 234 -4.20 12.55 4.45
C ILE A 234 -4.67 12.77 3.00
N VAL A 235 -4.19 11.95 2.06
CA VAL A 235 -4.72 11.91 0.70
C VAL A 235 -6.09 11.24 0.66
N PRO A 236 -6.98 11.57 -0.31
CA PRO A 236 -8.29 10.93 -0.41
C PRO A 236 -8.13 9.41 -0.60
N PRO A 237 -9.00 8.57 -0.03
CA PRO A 237 -8.88 7.12 -0.16
C PRO A 237 -9.09 6.69 -1.62
N VAL A 238 -8.18 5.89 -2.17
CA VAL A 238 -8.29 5.41 -3.57
C VAL A 238 -9.59 4.66 -3.84
N MET A 239 -10.14 4.01 -2.81
CA MET A 239 -11.40 3.27 -2.87
C MET A 239 -12.62 4.18 -3.13
N SER A 240 -12.46 5.50 -3.03
CA SER A 240 -13.45 6.51 -3.43
C SER A 240 -13.17 7.16 -4.80
N LEU A 241 -12.07 6.80 -5.47
CA LEU A 241 -11.60 7.42 -6.72
C LEU A 241 -11.80 6.46 -7.90
N GLN A 242 -13.02 6.44 -8.46
CA GLN A 242 -13.37 5.56 -9.59
C GLN A 242 -12.49 5.80 -10.81
N GLU A 243 -12.01 7.01 -11.03
CA GLU A 243 -11.15 7.38 -12.14
C GLU A 243 -9.77 6.71 -12.04
N VAL A 244 -9.21 6.59 -10.83
CA VAL A 244 -7.92 5.92 -10.59
C VAL A 244 -8.04 4.41 -10.88
N ARG A 245 -9.11 3.77 -10.39
CA ARG A 245 -9.39 2.35 -10.71
C ARG A 245 -9.55 2.15 -12.22
N SER A 246 -10.36 2.99 -12.85
CA SER A 246 -10.65 2.89 -14.29
C SER A 246 -9.39 3.07 -15.13
N TYR A 247 -8.48 3.93 -14.68
CA TYR A 247 -7.18 4.12 -15.29
C TYR A 247 -6.33 2.84 -15.24
N TRP A 248 -6.17 2.22 -14.08
CA TRP A 248 -5.39 0.97 -13.95
C TRP A 248 -5.99 -0.19 -14.73
N LEU A 249 -7.31 -0.36 -14.69
CA LEU A 249 -8.01 -1.37 -15.50
C LEU A 249 -7.82 -1.14 -17.00
N LYS A 250 -7.84 0.11 -17.45
CA LYS A 250 -7.60 0.45 -18.86
C LYS A 250 -6.17 0.16 -19.29
N LEU A 251 -5.17 0.51 -18.47
CA LEU A 251 -3.78 0.24 -18.80
C LEU A 251 -3.50 -1.27 -18.89
N SER A 252 -4.04 -2.02 -17.93
CA SER A 252 -3.81 -3.45 -17.79
C SER A 252 -4.67 -4.34 -18.69
N GLY A 253 -5.78 -3.82 -19.22
CA GLY A 253 -6.76 -4.60 -19.96
C GLY A 253 -7.59 -5.54 -19.07
N LEU A 254 -7.51 -5.37 -17.75
CA LEU A 254 -8.27 -6.16 -16.79
C LEU A 254 -9.76 -5.79 -16.81
N LYS A 255 -10.62 -6.78 -16.56
CA LYS A 255 -12.07 -6.56 -16.46
C LYS A 255 -12.44 -6.04 -15.08
N ASP A 256 -13.32 -5.04 -15.03
CA ASP A 256 -13.87 -4.59 -13.75
C ASP A 256 -14.92 -5.57 -13.24
N LEU A 257 -14.52 -6.49 -12.36
CA LEU A 257 -15.45 -7.45 -11.76
C LEU A 257 -16.20 -6.86 -10.56
N GLN A 258 -15.71 -5.76 -10.00
CA GLN A 258 -16.23 -5.13 -8.79
C GLN A 258 -16.01 -3.61 -8.84
N PRO A 259 -16.95 -2.85 -9.44
CA PRO A 259 -16.84 -1.39 -9.48
C PRO A 259 -16.83 -0.80 -8.07
N LEU A 260 -16.20 0.37 -7.90
CA LEU A 260 -16.17 1.02 -6.59
C LEU A 260 -17.55 1.55 -6.24
N VAL A 261 -17.95 1.28 -5.00
CA VAL A 261 -19.25 1.69 -4.45
C VAL A 261 -19.09 2.59 -3.23
N PHE A 262 -17.86 2.96 -2.91
CA PHE A 262 -17.50 3.67 -1.70
C PHE A 262 -17.42 5.19 -1.90
N LYS A 263 -17.68 5.91 -0.81
CA LYS A 263 -17.42 7.34 -0.63
C LYS A 263 -16.86 7.57 0.76
N GLU A 264 -16.14 8.68 0.96
CA GLU A 264 -15.63 9.05 2.29
C GLU A 264 -16.76 9.19 3.33
N PRO A 265 -16.71 8.49 4.48
CA PRO A 265 -17.67 8.63 5.58
C PRO A 265 -17.41 9.89 6.42
N LYS A 266 -17.60 11.07 5.83
CA LYS A 266 -17.23 12.36 6.44
C LYS A 266 -18.02 12.62 7.74
N ILE A 267 -17.31 13.01 8.81
CA ILE A 267 -17.94 13.46 10.07
C ILE A 267 -18.77 14.72 9.78
N THR A 268 -20.03 14.69 10.21
CA THR A 268 -21.03 15.75 10.05
C THR A 268 -21.43 16.40 11.37
N GLY A 269 -21.17 15.76 12.50
CA GLY A 269 -21.46 16.32 13.81
C GLY A 269 -20.86 15.51 14.96
N VAL A 270 -20.62 16.19 16.07
CA VAL A 270 -20.19 15.62 17.36
C VAL A 270 -21.13 16.18 18.42
N GLN A 271 -21.73 15.31 19.22
CA GLN A 271 -22.67 15.67 20.27
C GLN A 271 -22.22 15.06 21.60
N ALA A 272 -22.10 15.90 22.63
CA ALA A 272 -21.85 15.44 24.00
C ALA A 272 -23.08 14.73 24.57
N LEU A 273 -22.85 13.62 25.29
CA LEU A 273 -23.83 12.80 25.96
C LEU A 273 -23.40 12.66 27.43
N ALA A 274 -24.17 13.23 28.37
CA ALA A 274 -23.87 13.05 29.79
C ALA A 274 -23.86 11.55 30.17
N ASP A 275 -22.84 11.11 30.89
CA ASP A 275 -22.65 9.70 31.27
C ASP A 275 -23.32 9.31 32.60
N GLY A 276 -23.80 10.29 33.36
CA GLY A 276 -24.40 10.12 34.68
C GLY A 276 -23.41 10.15 35.86
N SER A 277 -22.11 10.07 35.59
CA SER A 277 -21.00 10.28 36.55
C SER A 277 -20.51 11.74 36.60
N GLY A 278 -21.07 12.60 35.77
CA GLY A 278 -20.64 14.00 35.63
C GLY A 278 -19.63 14.22 34.51
N GLY A 279 -19.30 13.17 33.74
CA GLY A 279 -18.54 13.24 32.50
C GLY A 279 -19.43 13.20 31.25
N TYR A 280 -18.79 13.11 30.09
CA TYR A 280 -19.46 13.08 28.80
C TYR A 280 -18.89 11.98 27.91
N ASN A 281 -19.77 11.25 27.22
CA ASN A 281 -19.41 10.49 26.02
C ASN A 281 -19.71 11.34 24.78
N TYR A 282 -19.18 10.96 23.62
CA TYR A 282 -19.38 11.75 22.41
C TYR A 282 -20.01 10.90 21.31
N LYS A 283 -21.20 11.31 20.85
CA LYS A 283 -21.85 10.75 19.66
C LYS A 283 -21.34 11.45 18.42
N LEU A 284 -20.58 10.73 17.61
CA LEU A 284 -20.17 11.14 16.29
C LEU A 284 -21.24 10.73 15.27
N THR A 285 -21.58 11.64 14.37
CA THR A 285 -22.46 11.37 13.23
C THR A 285 -21.69 11.64 11.94
N PHE A 286 -21.77 10.73 10.97
CA PHE A 286 -21.03 10.81 9.71
C PHE A 286 -21.88 10.42 8.51
N ALA A 287 -21.47 10.79 7.31
CA ALA A 287 -22.12 10.34 6.09
C ALA A 287 -21.88 8.83 5.87
N ALA A 288 -22.87 8.11 5.35
CA ALA A 288 -22.68 6.71 4.97
C ALA A 288 -21.56 6.56 3.94
N ALA A 289 -20.75 5.50 4.02
CA ALA A 289 -19.66 5.25 3.07
C ALA A 289 -20.12 4.66 1.73
N SER A 290 -21.42 4.53 1.48
CA SER A 290 -21.96 4.17 0.15
C SER A 290 -23.32 4.84 -0.08
N ALA A 291 -23.62 5.15 -1.33
CA ALA A 291 -24.96 5.58 -1.74
C ALA A 291 -25.89 4.40 -2.05
N ILE A 292 -25.36 3.18 -2.21
CA ILE A 292 -26.14 1.98 -2.50
C ILE A 292 -26.70 1.43 -1.18
N PRO A 293 -28.02 1.38 -0.97
CA PRO A 293 -28.60 1.03 0.34
C PRO A 293 -28.17 -0.33 0.88
N ASP A 294 -28.10 -1.36 0.03
CA ASP A 294 -27.65 -2.70 0.43
C ASP A 294 -26.18 -2.76 0.82
N VAL A 295 -25.35 -1.93 0.20
CA VAL A 295 -23.94 -1.78 0.60
C VAL A 295 -23.90 -1.05 1.94
N ALA A 296 -24.52 0.12 2.03
CA ALA A 296 -24.51 0.95 3.24
C ALA A 296 -24.97 0.19 4.50
N ARG A 297 -26.00 -0.65 4.39
CA ARG A 297 -26.51 -1.47 5.51
C ARG A 297 -25.53 -2.53 6.01
N ARG A 298 -24.65 -3.05 5.16
CA ARG A 298 -23.69 -4.11 5.54
C ARG A 298 -22.32 -3.57 5.93
N LEU A 299 -22.03 -2.29 5.66
CA LEU A 299 -20.75 -1.70 6.03
C LEU A 299 -20.59 -1.71 7.55
N GLN A 300 -19.38 -2.03 7.97
CA GLN A 300 -18.94 -2.00 9.36
C GLN A 300 -18.11 -0.74 9.56
N TYR A 301 -18.43 0.04 10.59
CA TYR A 301 -17.77 1.32 10.89
C TYR A 301 -17.03 1.27 12.21
N ILE A 302 -15.91 2.00 12.25
CA ILE A 302 -15.08 2.22 13.43
C ILE A 302 -14.51 3.65 13.38
N VAL A 303 -14.36 4.27 14.54
CA VAL A 303 -13.73 5.57 14.72
C VAL A 303 -12.41 5.36 15.46
N TYR A 304 -11.35 5.98 14.96
CA TYR A 304 -10.07 6.13 15.65
C TYR A 304 -9.90 7.56 16.11
N TRP A 305 -9.23 7.75 17.24
CA TRP A 305 -8.79 9.06 17.67
C TRP A 305 -7.38 9.05 18.24
N THR A 306 -6.63 10.09 17.91
CA THR A 306 -5.27 10.33 18.41
C THR A 306 -5.20 11.63 19.18
N ASP A 307 -4.31 11.68 20.17
CA ASP A 307 -3.93 12.91 20.86
C ASP A 307 -3.15 13.83 19.90
N GLU A 308 -3.34 15.14 20.00
CA GLU A 308 -2.46 16.11 19.34
C GLU A 308 -1.25 16.52 20.19
N GLU A 309 -1.31 16.34 21.50
CA GLU A 309 -0.28 16.85 22.43
C GLU A 309 0.88 15.86 22.61
N ASP A 310 0.63 14.56 22.43
CA ASP A 310 1.62 13.51 22.70
C ASP A 310 1.92 12.62 21.48
N ASP A 311 1.31 12.90 20.32
CA ASP A 311 1.33 12.06 19.09
C ASP A 311 1.11 10.55 19.37
N SER A 312 0.58 10.24 20.56
CA SER A 312 0.38 8.90 21.06
C SER A 312 -1.08 8.51 20.83
N TRP A 313 -1.24 7.30 20.31
CA TRP A 313 -2.55 6.72 20.01
C TRP A 313 -3.37 6.60 21.29
N ILE A 314 -4.61 7.07 21.27
CA ILE A 314 -5.46 7.01 22.46
C ILE A 314 -6.30 5.73 22.42
N ASP A 315 -7.22 5.57 21.46
CA ASP A 315 -8.21 4.46 21.49
C ASP A 315 -9.07 4.38 20.19
N PHE A 316 -10.00 3.42 20.12
CA PHE A 316 -10.93 3.20 19.01
C PHE A 316 -12.32 2.77 19.49
N SER A 317 -13.34 3.05 18.67
CA SER A 317 -14.72 2.65 18.97
C SER A 317 -14.95 1.17 18.68
N PRO A 318 -15.89 0.48 19.37
CA PRO A 318 -16.35 -0.82 18.91
C PRO A 318 -16.90 -0.79 17.49
N LEU A 319 -16.60 -1.83 16.71
CA LEU A 319 -17.11 -1.98 15.35
C LEU A 319 -18.65 -2.08 15.35
N LYS A 320 -19.34 -1.31 14.49
CA LYS A 320 -20.79 -1.41 14.32
C LYS A 320 -21.21 -1.51 12.86
N THR A 321 -22.17 -2.39 12.58
CA THR A 321 -22.71 -2.60 11.24
C THR A 321 -23.89 -1.68 10.95
N GLY A 322 -23.93 -1.08 9.76
CA GLY A 322 -25.13 -0.42 9.21
C GLY A 322 -25.56 0.85 9.94
N THR A 323 -24.66 1.48 10.70
CA THR A 323 -24.91 2.73 11.42
C THR A 323 -24.09 3.88 10.84
N THR A 324 -24.63 5.09 10.92
CA THR A 324 -23.93 6.35 10.59
C THR A 324 -23.67 7.21 11.82
N SER A 325 -23.76 6.60 13.01
CA SER A 325 -23.36 7.23 14.26
C SER A 325 -22.72 6.24 15.20
N LEU A 326 -21.66 6.67 15.88
CA LEU A 326 -20.91 5.91 16.87
C LEU A 326 -20.72 6.76 18.13
N VAL A 327 -20.67 6.12 19.29
CA VAL A 327 -20.36 6.77 20.57
C VAL A 327 -18.94 6.39 20.93
N ILE A 328 -18.12 7.39 21.26
CA ILE A 328 -16.77 7.21 21.80
C ILE A 328 -16.73 7.66 23.27
N SER A 329 -15.81 7.09 24.04
CA SER A 329 -15.59 7.51 25.43
C SER A 329 -15.09 8.95 25.49
N GLY A 330 -15.47 9.68 26.54
CA GLY A 330 -14.84 10.96 26.87
C GLY A 330 -13.72 10.87 27.88
N ASP A 331 -13.33 9.66 28.29
CA ASP A 331 -12.23 9.40 29.22
C ASP A 331 -10.86 9.54 28.54
N PHE A 332 -10.63 10.67 27.88
CA PHE A 332 -9.35 11.00 27.26
C PHE A 332 -8.70 12.19 27.98
N LEU A 333 -7.38 12.16 28.10
CA LEU A 333 -6.61 13.21 28.78
C LEU A 333 -6.49 14.50 27.94
N ALA A 334 -6.62 14.35 26.62
CA ALA A 334 -6.35 15.41 25.66
C ALA A 334 -7.56 16.29 25.39
N SER A 335 -7.33 17.60 25.29
CA SER A 335 -8.40 18.52 24.88
C SER A 335 -8.56 18.65 23.36
N LYS A 336 -7.67 18.05 22.57
CA LYS A 336 -7.73 18.06 21.10
C LYS A 336 -7.50 16.66 20.57
N LEU A 337 -8.41 16.21 19.72
CA LEU A 337 -8.34 14.89 19.10
C LEU A 337 -8.40 15.00 17.60
N THR A 338 -7.64 14.15 16.93
CA THR A 338 -7.79 13.90 15.49
C THR A 338 -8.66 12.66 15.29
N LEU A 339 -9.84 12.84 14.69
CA LEU A 339 -10.84 11.78 14.52
C LEU A 339 -10.83 11.24 13.08
N THR A 340 -10.80 9.92 12.92
CA THR A 340 -10.83 9.25 11.62
C THR A 340 -11.90 8.17 11.60
N VAL A 341 -12.81 8.21 10.61
CA VAL A 341 -13.86 7.19 10.43
C VAL A 341 -13.45 6.23 9.34
N TYR A 342 -13.47 4.93 9.64
CA TYR A 342 -13.26 3.87 8.66
C TYR A 342 -14.57 3.12 8.41
N ALA A 343 -14.72 2.62 7.20
CA ALA A 343 -15.82 1.76 6.79
C ALA A 343 -15.27 0.55 6.02
N PHE A 344 -15.66 -0.64 6.44
CA PHE A 344 -15.24 -1.92 5.86
C PHE A 344 -16.44 -2.69 5.33
N ASP A 345 -16.34 -3.25 4.12
CA ASP A 345 -17.35 -4.13 3.55
C ASP A 345 -16.94 -5.61 3.75
N PRO A 346 -17.60 -6.35 4.66
CA PRO A 346 -17.23 -7.74 4.93
C PRO A 346 -17.43 -8.67 3.73
N LYS A 347 -18.22 -8.27 2.72
CA LYS A 347 -18.48 -9.07 1.51
C LYS A 347 -17.35 -8.93 0.49
N THR A 348 -16.89 -7.72 0.22
CA THR A 348 -15.86 -7.45 -0.80
C THR A 348 -14.46 -7.36 -0.21
N LYS A 349 -14.36 -7.27 1.12
CA LYS A 349 -13.14 -6.97 1.88
C LYS A 349 -12.55 -5.58 1.59
N GLY A 350 -13.19 -4.81 0.73
CA GLY A 350 -12.82 -3.41 0.49
C GLY A 350 -13.15 -2.56 1.71
N PHE A 351 -12.42 -1.47 1.85
CA PHE A 351 -12.63 -0.52 2.92
C PHE A 351 -12.33 0.90 2.42
N VAL A 352 -12.78 1.89 3.17
CA VAL A 352 -12.60 3.32 2.86
C VAL A 352 -12.50 4.07 4.18
N TYR A 353 -11.83 5.21 4.17
CA TYR A 353 -11.72 6.07 5.35
C TYR A 353 -12.15 7.51 5.02
N ALA A 354 -12.51 8.27 6.03
CA ALA A 354 -12.62 9.72 5.92
C ALA A 354 -11.26 10.32 6.23
N ARG A 355 -10.89 11.43 5.56
CA ARG A 355 -9.70 12.18 5.97
C ARG A 355 -9.81 12.58 7.45
N PRO A 356 -8.71 12.54 8.22
CA PRO A 356 -8.73 12.88 9.63
C PRO A 356 -9.26 14.30 9.86
N VAL A 357 -10.06 14.49 10.92
CA VAL A 357 -10.64 15.78 11.29
C VAL A 357 -10.35 16.10 12.74
N LYS A 358 -9.78 17.29 12.97
CA LYS A 358 -9.43 17.77 14.29
C LYS A 358 -10.65 18.33 15.01
N TYR A 359 -10.80 17.99 16.29
CA TYR A 359 -11.82 18.53 17.19
C TYR A 359 -11.20 18.96 18.51
N ASN A 360 -11.67 20.08 19.03
CA ASN A 360 -11.33 20.57 20.36
C ASN A 360 -12.49 20.25 21.31
N PHE A 361 -12.16 19.53 22.37
CA PHE A 361 -12.99 19.06 23.47
C PHE A 361 -12.76 19.81 24.78
N SER A 362 -12.00 20.93 24.80
CA SER A 362 -11.82 21.79 25.98
C SER A 362 -13.17 22.31 26.53
N ASN A 363 -14.21 22.37 25.70
CA ASN A 363 -15.59 22.50 26.14
C ASN A 363 -16.32 21.16 25.94
N GLU A 364 -16.41 20.38 27.00
CA GLU A 364 -16.96 19.02 26.99
C GLU A 364 -18.42 18.96 26.52
N VAL A 365 -19.19 20.04 26.68
CA VAL A 365 -20.61 20.09 26.28
C VAL A 365 -20.76 20.46 24.81
N LYS A 366 -19.78 21.17 24.25
CA LYS A 366 -19.84 21.70 22.88
C LYS A 366 -18.47 21.58 22.20
N PRO A 367 -18.06 20.36 21.83
CA PRO A 367 -16.85 20.18 21.04
C PRO A 367 -16.95 20.95 19.73
N VAL A 368 -15.85 21.57 19.33
CA VAL A 368 -15.79 22.36 18.10
C VAL A 368 -14.78 21.75 17.15
N LYS A 369 -15.13 21.71 15.86
CA LYS A 369 -14.18 21.32 14.82
C LYS A 369 -13.05 22.35 14.80
N ALA A 370 -11.81 21.89 14.94
CA ALA A 370 -10.62 22.73 14.84
C ALA A 370 -10.30 23.01 13.36
N ALA A 371 -9.59 24.11 13.13
CA ALA A 371 -9.21 24.58 11.79
C ALA A 371 -8.15 23.68 11.15
#